data_AF-A0A6G2BPF1-F1
#
_entry.id   AF-A0A6G2BPF1-F1
#
_cell.length_a   1.000
_cell.length_b   1.000
_cell.length_c   1.000
_cell.angle_alpha   90.00
_cell.angle_beta   90.00
_cell.angle_gamma   90.00
#
_symmetry.space_group_name_H-M   'P 1'
#
loop_
_entity.id
_entity.type
_entity.pdbx_description
1 polymer ?
#
loop_
_entity_poly.entity_id
_entity_poly.type
_entity_poly.pdbx_seq_one_letter_code
_entity_poly.pdbx_strand_id
1 'polypeptide(L)'
;MSNTRKFDLMSTVYIGEIITFDIKSITAIVEIIDPLGNSTTYSQPFQDIDTTNWTDGMYTGIVRDGQFQVTTFVVKDPRAAANQLNELKQAIDEIEQVIKAKLTNGGVLSTSINNKSLVNESTEVLWRMKQALLRQYNKLKAKMNNKKSGNPIKSITTFKRIR
;
A
#
# COMPACT_ATOMS: atom_id res chain seq x y z
N MET A 1 -0.04 26.10 -10.47
CA MET A 1 -1.06 26.36 -9.42
C MET A 1 -1.12 25.11 -8.57
N SER A 2 -0.47 25.10 -7.40
CA SER A 2 -0.71 24.05 -6.41
C SER A 2 -2.14 24.22 -5.91
N ASN A 3 -2.95 23.16 -5.99
CA ASN A 3 -4.31 23.19 -5.48
C ASN A 3 -4.24 22.93 -3.97
N THR A 4 -4.04 24.00 -3.21
CA THR A 4 -3.92 23.94 -1.74
C THR A 4 -5.27 23.64 -1.12
N ARG A 5 -5.39 22.51 -0.41
CA ARG A 5 -6.63 22.09 0.25
C ARG A 5 -6.73 22.65 1.66
N LYS A 6 -7.89 23.20 2.01
CA LYS A 6 -8.21 23.61 3.38
C LYS A 6 -8.44 22.39 4.26
N PHE A 7 -7.80 22.37 5.43
CA PHE A 7 -7.76 21.20 6.32
C PHE A 7 -8.24 21.52 7.72
N ASP A 8 -9.23 20.75 8.18
CA ASP A 8 -9.98 20.94 9.42
C ASP A 8 -9.60 19.93 10.53
N LEU A 9 -8.52 19.17 10.34
CA LEU A 9 -8.09 18.07 11.23
C LEU A 9 -9.09 16.91 11.34
N MET A 10 -10.18 16.88 10.57
CA MET A 10 -11.19 15.82 10.62
C MET A 10 -11.17 14.94 9.36
N SER A 11 -10.78 15.53 8.23
CA SER A 11 -10.70 14.83 6.94
C SER A 11 -9.48 13.91 6.82
N THR A 12 -9.59 12.87 5.99
CA THR A 12 -8.41 12.06 5.62
C THR A 12 -7.46 12.90 4.77
N VAL A 13 -6.16 12.77 5.03
CA VAL A 13 -5.09 13.39 4.23
C VAL A 13 -4.46 12.31 3.36
N TYR A 14 -4.21 12.62 2.09
CA TYR A 14 -3.45 11.74 1.23
C TYR A 14 -2.02 12.24 1.07
N ILE A 15 -1.05 11.33 1.16
CA ILE A 15 0.37 11.67 0.98
C ILE A 15 0.57 12.29 -0.41
N GLY A 16 1.23 13.45 -0.44
CA GLY A 16 1.49 14.23 -1.66
C GLY A 16 0.46 15.34 -1.93
N GLU A 17 -0.51 15.53 -1.04
CA GLU A 17 -1.36 16.73 -1.03
C GLU A 17 -0.61 17.93 -0.42
N ILE A 18 -1.01 19.13 -0.83
CA ILE A 18 -0.64 20.39 -0.17
C ILE A 18 -1.86 20.86 0.62
N ILE A 19 -1.70 21.02 1.94
CA ILE A 19 -2.78 21.38 2.85
C ILE A 19 -2.46 22.66 3.62
N THR A 20 -3.49 23.40 4.04
CA THR A 20 -3.36 24.54 4.96
C THR A 20 -4.48 24.46 5.98
N PHE A 21 -4.17 24.68 7.26
CA PHE A 21 -5.18 24.64 8.31
C PHE A 21 -6.29 25.66 8.07
N ASP A 22 -7.53 25.22 8.23
CA ASP A 22 -8.74 26.02 8.15
C ASP A 22 -9.25 26.37 9.56
N ILE A 23 -8.42 27.09 10.30
CA ILE A 23 -8.73 27.52 11.68
C ILE A 23 -8.86 29.03 11.69
N LYS A 24 -10.04 29.50 12.11
CA LYS A 24 -10.42 30.93 12.08
C LYS A 24 -9.76 31.77 13.18
N SER A 25 -9.30 31.14 14.26
CA SER A 25 -8.66 31.86 15.36
C SER A 25 -7.26 32.33 14.98
N ILE A 26 -6.99 33.62 15.22
CA ILE A 26 -5.71 34.28 14.91
C ILE A 26 -4.59 33.93 15.90
N THR A 27 -4.95 33.43 17.08
CA THR A 27 -4.01 32.98 18.13
C THR A 27 -3.83 31.47 18.14
N ALA A 28 -4.43 30.76 17.18
CA ALA A 28 -4.39 29.31 17.15
C ALA A 28 -2.96 28.76 16.96
N ILE A 29 -2.63 27.79 17.81
CA ILE A 29 -1.46 26.93 17.68
C ILE A 29 -1.97 25.52 17.42
N VAL A 30 -1.47 24.89 16.36
CA VAL A 30 -1.78 23.50 16.01
C VAL A 30 -0.54 22.66 16.24
N GLU A 31 -0.67 21.60 17.02
CA GLU A 31 0.36 20.61 17.22
C GLU A 31 -0.10 19.30 16.56
N ILE A 32 0.70 18.77 15.65
CA ILE A 32 0.48 17.48 15.01
C ILE A 32 1.47 16.47 15.59
N ILE A 33 0.95 15.38 16.11
CA ILE A 33 1.72 14.23 16.57
C ILE A 33 1.56 13.11 15.53
N ASP A 34 2.70 12.65 15.01
CA ASP A 34 2.75 11.58 14.02
C ASP A 34 2.57 10.18 14.66
N PRO A 35 2.41 9.11 13.85
CA PRO A 35 2.27 7.74 14.34
C PRO A 35 3.49 7.22 15.11
N LEU A 36 4.64 7.87 14.95
CA LEU A 36 5.90 7.54 15.63
C LEU A 36 6.08 8.33 16.94
N GLY A 37 5.15 9.25 17.25
CA GLY A 37 5.18 10.09 18.44
C GLY A 37 5.96 11.39 18.29
N ASN A 38 6.43 11.74 17.10
CA ASN A 38 7.08 13.03 16.86
C ASN A 38 6.04 14.14 16.76
N SER A 39 6.29 15.25 17.44
CA SER A 39 5.41 16.42 17.43
C SER A 39 5.96 17.52 16.55
N THR A 40 5.09 18.13 15.75
CA THR A 40 5.36 19.34 14.96
C THR A 40 4.32 20.40 15.27
N THR A 41 4.76 21.61 15.59
CA THR A 41 3.89 22.73 15.94
C THR A 41 3.82 23.76 14.80
N TYR A 42 2.62 24.28 14.57
CA TYR A 42 2.28 25.28 13.57
C TYR A 42 1.52 26.44 14.23
N SER A 43 1.77 27.66 13.78
CA SER A 43 1.11 28.86 14.27
C SER A 43 0.65 29.75 13.11
N GLN A 44 -0.30 30.64 13.38
CA GLN A 44 -0.70 31.67 12.42
C GLN A 44 0.47 32.62 12.06
N PRO A 45 0.56 33.09 10.80
CA PRO A 45 -0.22 32.67 9.65
C PRO A 45 0.18 31.26 9.19
N PHE A 46 -0.81 30.36 9.06
CA PHE A 46 -0.53 28.98 8.66
C PHE A 46 -0.02 28.94 7.23
N GLN A 47 1.17 28.35 7.06
CA GLN A 47 1.75 28.09 5.75
C GLN A 47 1.20 26.79 5.16
N ASP A 48 1.32 26.68 3.84
CA ASP A 48 1.01 25.47 3.11
C ASP A 48 1.99 24.36 3.51
N ILE A 49 1.45 23.17 3.80
CA ILE A 49 2.18 21.99 4.24
C ILE A 49 2.17 20.98 3.11
N ASP A 50 3.35 20.59 2.64
CA ASP A 50 3.52 19.46 1.74
C ASP A 50 3.56 18.16 2.55
N THR A 51 2.61 17.27 2.27
CA THR A 51 2.44 15.99 2.96
C THR A 51 3.23 14.85 2.30
N THR A 52 4.06 15.12 1.29
CA THR A 52 4.84 14.10 0.55
C THR A 52 5.74 13.25 1.47
N ASN A 53 6.27 13.85 2.54
CA ASN A 53 7.16 13.17 3.49
C ASN A 53 6.42 12.61 4.72
N TRP A 54 5.10 12.72 4.76
CA TRP A 54 4.32 12.14 5.86
C TRP A 54 4.28 10.62 5.74
N THR A 55 4.10 9.94 6.87
CA THR A 55 3.96 8.48 6.93
C THR A 55 2.49 8.10 6.92
N ASP A 56 2.15 6.94 6.35
CA ASP A 56 0.80 6.39 6.47
C ASP A 56 0.50 6.03 7.94
N GLY A 57 -0.65 6.45 8.45
CA GLY A 57 -1.05 6.12 9.82
C GLY A 57 -2.06 7.08 10.43
N MET A 58 -2.29 6.91 11.73
CA MET A 58 -3.18 7.75 12.53
C MET A 58 -2.38 8.86 13.22
N TYR A 59 -2.78 10.09 12.96
CA TYR A 59 -2.18 11.30 13.50
C TYR A 59 -3.10 11.92 14.55
N THR A 60 -2.51 12.64 15.50
CA THR A 60 -3.25 13.43 16.48
C THR A 60 -3.00 14.91 16.24
N GLY A 61 -4.06 15.68 16.03
CA GLY A 61 -4.04 17.12 15.98
C GLY A 61 -4.52 17.71 17.30
N ILE A 62 -3.75 18.63 17.86
CA ILE A 62 -4.09 19.39 19.06
C ILE A 62 -4.20 20.85 18.66
N VAL A 63 -5.35 21.46 18.91
CA VAL A 63 -5.56 22.90 18.67
C VAL A 63 -5.62 23.63 20.00
N ARG A 64 -4.82 24.68 20.13
CA ARG A 64 -4.81 25.61 21.26
C ARG A 64 -5.19 27.01 20.75
N ASP A 65 -6.38 27.47 21.09
CA ASP A 65 -6.90 28.78 20.68
C ASP A 65 -7.59 29.56 21.82
N GLY A 66 -7.27 29.20 23.07
CA GLY A 66 -8.00 29.62 24.26
C GLY A 66 -8.85 28.49 24.85
N GLN A 67 -9.20 27.49 24.02
CA GLN A 67 -9.63 26.17 24.48
C GLN A 67 -8.67 25.09 23.96
N PHE A 68 -8.72 23.92 24.59
CA PHE A 68 -7.90 22.77 24.22
C PHE A 68 -8.78 21.75 23.48
N GLN A 69 -8.48 21.51 22.21
CA GLN A 69 -9.18 20.52 21.39
C GLN A 69 -8.18 19.47 20.89
N VAL A 70 -8.57 18.19 20.97
CA VAL A 70 -7.77 17.07 20.50
C VAL A 70 -8.61 16.26 19.52
N THR A 71 -8.06 16.04 18.34
CA THR A 71 -8.70 15.32 17.24
C THR A 71 -7.73 14.32 16.65
N THR A 72 -8.24 13.20 16.16
CA THR A 72 -7.45 12.23 15.40
C THR A 72 -7.87 12.24 13.93
N PHE A 73 -6.90 12.17 13.03
CA PHE A 73 -7.13 12.01 11.60
C PHE A 73 -6.23 10.94 11.01
N VAL A 74 -6.54 10.50 9.79
CA VAL A 74 -5.80 9.45 9.10
C VAL A 74 -5.07 10.06 7.92
N VAL A 75 -3.80 9.71 7.78
CA VAL A 75 -2.98 9.97 6.60
C VAL A 75 -2.84 8.65 5.85
N LYS A 76 -3.14 8.63 4.55
CA LYS A 76 -3.05 7.42 3.73
C LYS A 76 -2.10 7.61 2.56
N ASP A 77 -1.31 6.58 2.26
CA ASP A 77 -0.60 6.53 0.99
C ASP A 77 -1.53 6.02 -0.12
N PRO A 78 -1.94 6.86 -1.10
CA PRO A 78 -2.74 6.38 -2.23
C PRO A 78 -1.97 5.41 -3.13
N ARG A 79 -0.63 5.41 -3.09
CA ARG A 79 0.25 4.57 -3.92
C ARG A 79 0.57 3.23 -3.27
N ALA A 80 0.51 3.10 -1.93
CA ALA A 80 0.88 1.87 -1.23
C ALA A 80 0.15 0.63 -1.76
N ALA A 81 -1.16 0.72 -2.01
CA ALA A 81 -1.93 -0.39 -2.56
C ALA A 81 -1.52 -0.75 -4.00
N ALA A 82 -1.18 0.25 -4.82
CA ALA A 82 -0.71 0.03 -6.20
C ALA A 82 0.72 -0.56 -6.21
N ASN A 83 1.60 -0.08 -5.35
CA ASN A 83 2.97 -0.60 -5.20
C ASN A 83 2.94 -2.07 -4.74
N GLN A 84 2.17 -2.39 -3.70
CA GLN A 84 1.96 -3.78 -3.26
C GLN A 84 1.42 -4.68 -4.37
N LEU A 85 0.51 -4.16 -5.21
CA LEU A 85 -0.04 -4.90 -6.34
C LEU A 85 1.05 -5.18 -7.39
N ASN A 86 1.91 -4.20 -7.68
CA ASN A 86 3.03 -4.35 -8.61
C ASN A 86 4.09 -5.32 -8.10
N GLU A 87 4.43 -5.26 -6.80
CA GLU A 87 5.35 -6.20 -6.15
C GLU A 87 4.82 -7.64 -6.23
N LEU A 88 3.53 -7.85 -5.92
CA LEU A 88 2.90 -9.16 -6.05
C LEU A 88 2.91 -9.67 -7.48
N LYS A 89 2.70 -8.78 -8.46
CA LYS A 89 2.78 -9.13 -9.88
C LYS A 89 4.20 -9.56 -10.27
N GLN A 90 5.22 -8.80 -9.85
CA GLN A 90 6.61 -9.12 -10.12
C GLN A 90 7.00 -10.48 -9.52
N ALA A 91 6.62 -10.76 -8.28
CA ALA A 91 6.88 -12.04 -7.63
C ALA A 91 6.21 -13.23 -8.36
N ILE A 92 5.00 -13.03 -8.90
CA ILE A 92 4.33 -14.03 -9.74
C ILE A 92 5.11 -14.28 -11.04
N ASP A 93 5.52 -13.20 -11.72
CA ASP A 93 6.25 -13.28 -12.98
C ASP A 93 7.62 -13.97 -12.78
N GLU A 94 8.32 -13.73 -11.66
CA GLU A 94 9.55 -14.43 -11.27
C GLU A 94 9.34 -15.93 -11.04
N ILE A 95 8.29 -16.34 -10.30
CA ILE A 95 7.97 -17.76 -10.11
C ILE A 95 7.60 -18.44 -11.43
N GLU A 96 6.88 -17.76 -12.32
CA GLU A 96 6.59 -18.29 -13.64
C GLU A 96 7.84 -18.56 -14.47
N GLN A 97 8.82 -17.66 -14.41
CA GLN A 97 10.11 -17.87 -15.07
C GLN A 97 10.84 -19.09 -14.50
N VAL A 98 10.86 -19.26 -13.18
CA VAL A 98 11.47 -20.42 -12.53
C VAL A 98 10.76 -21.73 -12.92
N ILE A 99 9.42 -21.75 -12.94
CA ILE A 99 8.64 -22.91 -13.37
C ILE A 99 8.94 -23.23 -14.84
N LYS A 100 8.95 -22.23 -15.73
CA LYS A 100 9.28 -22.42 -17.16
C LYS A 100 10.68 -22.98 -17.33
N ALA A 101 11.68 -22.40 -16.66
CA ALA A 101 13.06 -22.88 -16.72
C ALA A 101 13.19 -24.33 -16.23
N LYS A 102 12.46 -24.74 -15.20
CA LYS A 102 12.41 -26.13 -14.73
C LYS A 102 11.75 -27.08 -15.74
N LEU A 103 10.69 -26.65 -16.42
CA LEU A 103 9.98 -27.45 -17.41
C LEU A 103 10.77 -27.61 -18.72
N THR A 104 11.54 -26.59 -19.13
CA THR A 104 12.33 -26.61 -20.38
C THR A 104 13.67 -27.30 -20.23
N ASN A 105 14.34 -27.18 -19.07
CA ASN A 105 15.71 -27.68 -18.88
C ASN A 105 15.80 -29.08 -18.24
N GLY A 106 14.71 -29.86 -18.24
CA GLY A 106 14.78 -31.33 -18.12
C GLY A 106 15.45 -31.92 -16.86
N GLY A 107 15.64 -31.15 -15.78
CA GLY A 107 16.21 -31.64 -14.53
C GLY A 107 17.48 -30.91 -14.10
N VAL A 108 17.34 -30.18 -12.99
CA VAL A 108 18.39 -29.60 -12.13
C VAL A 108 19.35 -28.60 -12.80
N LEU A 109 19.08 -27.32 -12.58
CA LEU A 109 20.13 -26.30 -12.50
C LEU A 109 20.03 -25.64 -11.13
N SER A 110 21.00 -25.97 -10.27
CA SER A 110 21.33 -25.20 -9.08
C SER A 110 21.80 -23.81 -9.51
N THR A 111 20.90 -22.84 -9.59
CA THR A 111 21.30 -21.44 -9.79
C THR A 111 21.27 -20.72 -8.45
N SER A 112 22.45 -20.32 -7.97
CA SER A 112 22.59 -19.51 -6.75
C SER A 112 22.12 -18.09 -7.02
N ILE A 113 21.22 -17.56 -6.16
CA ILE A 113 20.93 -16.13 -6.08
C ILE A 113 20.89 -15.76 -4.59
N ASN A 114 21.65 -14.73 -4.17
CA ASN A 114 21.71 -14.17 -2.81
C ASN A 114 22.24 -15.08 -1.67
N ASN A 115 23.40 -15.74 -1.82
CA ASN A 115 24.05 -16.51 -0.73
C ASN A 115 23.13 -17.55 -0.03
N LYS A 116 22.02 -17.94 -0.66
CA LYS A 116 21.14 -19.02 -0.21
C LYS A 116 21.25 -20.15 -1.23
N SER A 117 21.93 -21.20 -0.78
CA SER A 117 22.22 -22.41 -1.52
C SER A 117 20.95 -23.25 -1.75
N LEU A 118 20.75 -23.68 -3.00
CA LEU A 118 20.02 -24.87 -3.47
C LEU A 118 18.53 -24.99 -3.11
N VAL A 119 17.62 -24.65 -4.02
CA VAL A 119 17.10 -25.57 -5.07
C VAL A 119 16.76 -26.96 -4.51
N ASN A 120 15.55 -27.10 -3.96
CA ASN A 120 14.80 -28.36 -4.02
C ASN A 120 13.29 -28.22 -3.78
N GLU A 121 12.70 -27.05 -4.02
CA GLU A 121 11.23 -26.99 -4.02
C GLU A 121 10.69 -27.72 -5.26
N SER A 122 9.83 -28.70 -5.01
CA SER A 122 9.15 -29.45 -6.07
C SER A 122 8.35 -28.48 -6.94
N THR A 123 8.17 -28.80 -8.22
CA THR A 123 7.35 -28.01 -9.14
C THR A 123 5.95 -27.75 -8.56
N GLU A 124 5.44 -28.69 -7.77
CA GLU A 124 4.18 -28.57 -7.05
C GLU A 124 4.19 -27.45 -5.99
N VAL A 125 5.28 -27.30 -5.22
CA VAL A 125 5.42 -26.22 -4.23
C VAL A 125 5.47 -24.86 -4.93
N LEU A 126 6.21 -24.75 -6.03
CA LEU A 126 6.26 -23.52 -6.84
C LEU A 126 4.87 -23.15 -7.40
N TRP A 127 4.10 -24.12 -7.87
CA TRP A 127 2.71 -23.90 -8.28
C TRP A 127 1.82 -23.45 -7.12
N ARG A 128 1.96 -24.04 -5.94
CA ARG A 128 1.21 -23.61 -4.74
C ARG A 128 1.56 -22.19 -4.32
N MET A 129 2.84 -21.80 -4.37
CA MET A 129 3.27 -20.41 -4.10
C MET A 129 2.69 -19.43 -5.11
N LYS A 130 2.75 -19.75 -6.41
CA LYS A 130 2.09 -18.96 -7.46
C LYS A 130 0.59 -18.78 -7.20
N GLN A 131 -0.11 -19.86 -6.83
CA GLN A 131 -1.55 -19.79 -6.51
C GLN A 131 -1.83 -18.94 -5.27
N ALA A 132 -0.98 -19.02 -4.23
CA ALA A 132 -1.11 -18.20 -3.04
C ALA A 132 -0.93 -16.70 -3.36
N LEU A 133 0.11 -16.35 -4.12
CA LEU A 133 0.36 -14.96 -4.55
C LEU A 133 -0.76 -14.45 -5.47
N LEU A 134 -1.26 -15.26 -6.41
CA LEU A 134 -2.40 -14.91 -7.26
C LEU A 134 -3.66 -14.64 -6.44
N ARG A 135 -3.91 -15.39 -5.36
CA ARG A 135 -5.04 -15.13 -4.45
C ARG A 135 -4.88 -13.80 -3.74
N GLN A 136 -3.67 -13.48 -3.26
CA GLN A 136 -3.39 -12.19 -2.62
C GLN A 136 -3.54 -11.02 -3.60
N TYR A 137 -2.97 -11.16 -4.80
CA TYR A 137 -3.09 -10.20 -5.89
C TYR A 137 -4.56 -9.93 -6.24
N ASN A 138 -5.37 -10.98 -6.42
CA ASN A 138 -6.79 -10.84 -6.75
C ASN A 138 -7.59 -10.23 -5.60
N LYS A 139 -7.28 -10.56 -4.34
CA LYS A 139 -7.90 -9.96 -3.15
C LYS A 139 -7.60 -8.46 -3.07
N LEU A 140 -6.36 -8.07 -3.29
CA LEU A 140 -5.94 -6.67 -3.27
C LEU A 140 -6.55 -5.89 -4.44
N LYS A 141 -6.51 -6.46 -5.65
CA LYS A 141 -7.15 -5.88 -6.85
C LYS A 141 -8.66 -5.73 -6.68
N ALA A 142 -9.35 -6.67 -6.04
CA ALA A 142 -10.77 -6.56 -5.74
C ALA A 142 -11.06 -5.43 -4.75
N LYS A 143 -10.25 -5.32 -3.68
CA LYS A 143 -10.31 -4.21 -2.71
C LYS A 143 -10.11 -2.85 -3.38
N MET A 144 -9.11 -2.71 -4.26
CA MET A 144 -8.83 -1.44 -4.96
C MET A 144 -9.96 -1.03 -5.91
N ASN A 145 -10.62 -1.99 -6.56
CA ASN A 145 -11.69 -1.70 -7.51
C ASN A 145 -13.08 -1.56 -6.86
N ASN A 146 -13.17 -1.52 -5.51
CA ASN A 146 -14.44 -1.56 -4.77
C ASN A 146 -15.37 -2.72 -5.20
N LYS A 147 -14.81 -3.82 -5.73
CA LYS A 147 -15.56 -5.00 -6.14
C LYS A 147 -15.54 -6.00 -4.99
N LYS A 148 -16.71 -6.52 -4.58
CA LYS A 148 -16.78 -7.63 -3.61
C LYS A 148 -15.89 -8.77 -4.12
N SER A 149 -15.08 -9.33 -3.24
CA SER A 149 -14.14 -10.46 -3.43
C SER A 149 -14.85 -11.78 -3.75
N GLY A 150 -15.74 -11.79 -4.75
CA GLY A 150 -16.64 -12.91 -5.07
C GLY A 150 -16.42 -13.57 -6.43
N ASN A 151 -15.62 -12.99 -7.33
CA ASN A 151 -15.34 -13.59 -8.64
C ASN A 151 -13.86 -13.98 -8.77
N PRO A 152 -13.42 -15.12 -8.22
CA PRO A 152 -12.17 -15.72 -8.61
C PRO A 152 -12.26 -16.15 -10.09
N ILE A 153 -11.23 -15.84 -10.88
CA ILE A 153 -11.07 -16.44 -12.21
C ILE A 153 -10.91 -17.95 -11.98
N LYS A 154 -11.94 -18.73 -12.35
CA LYS A 154 -11.90 -20.19 -12.28
C LYS A 154 -11.08 -20.70 -13.46
N SER A 155 -10.04 -21.48 -13.20
CA SER A 155 -9.36 -22.26 -14.24
C SER A 155 -10.36 -23.26 -14.81
N ILE A 156 -10.66 -23.15 -16.11
CA ILE A 156 -11.48 -24.13 -16.82
C ILE A 156 -10.53 -25.13 -17.47
N THR A 157 -10.46 -26.34 -16.91
CA THR A 157 -9.80 -27.48 -17.57
C THR A 157 -10.86 -28.24 -18.36
N THR A 158 -10.90 -28.03 -19.67
CA THR A 158 -11.80 -28.76 -20.55
C THR A 158 -11.23 -30.14 -20.87
N PHE A 159 -11.69 -31.18 -20.18
CA PHE A 159 -11.41 -32.55 -20.59
C PHE A 159 -12.32 -32.92 -21.78
N LYS A 160 -11.76 -32.98 -22.99
CA LYS A 160 -12.45 -33.62 -24.12
C LYS A 160 -12.31 -35.14 -23.97
N ARG A 161 -13.42 -35.83 -23.70
CA ARG A 161 -13.49 -37.29 -23.81
C ARG A 161 -13.69 -37.63 -25.29
N ILE A 162 -12.66 -38.18 -25.92
CA ILE A 162 -12.78 -38.76 -27.26
C ILE A 162 -13.56 -40.07 -27.11
N ARG A 163 -14.65 -40.22 -27.84
CA ARG A 163 -15.39 -41.47 -28.05
C ARG A 163 -15.13 -41.93 -29.47
#